data_AF-A0A7C3CKC3-F1
#
_entry.id   AF-A0A7C3CKC3-F1
#
_cell.length_a   1.000
_cell.length_b   1.000
_cell.length_c   1.000
_cell.angle_alpha   90.00
_cell.angle_beta   90.00
_cell.angle_gamma   90.00
#
_symmetry.space_group_name_H-M   'P 1'
#
loop_
_entity.id
_entity.type
_entity.pdbx_description
1 polymer ?
#
loop_
_entity_poly.entity_id
_entity_poly.type
_entity_poly.pdbx_seq_one_letter_code
_entity_poly.pdbx_strand_id
1 'polypeptide(L)'
;KLVFYDPIPGGTGFLPLILKFWSDIVLSAKVAIEQCDCEEACYNCLLHYRNQPYHHLMSRSQALALMEDLLPWQKEHDIPPHYVEVDIDEEQLESPAEERFLKILEKRGFPAPVPQFEVVLGGTQKTIADFAYPDQRILIYIDGLSEGIHGNPVRRQKDKLLRAKAQVKGYRILEIPAEALHDKKTMLADYLDILSDYLA
;
A
#
# COMPACT_ATOMS: atom_id res chain seq x y z
N LYS A 1 15.68 -11.43 16.67
CA LYS A 1 15.39 -11.51 15.22
C LYS A 1 15.10 -10.11 14.73
N LEU A 2 15.79 -9.65 13.68
CA LEU A 2 15.60 -8.34 13.09
C LEU A 2 14.68 -8.49 11.87
N VAL A 3 13.67 -7.63 11.74
CA VAL A 3 12.73 -7.66 10.63
C VAL A 3 12.74 -6.31 9.95
N PHE A 4 13.00 -6.31 8.66
CA PHE A 4 12.84 -5.14 7.80
C PHE A 4 11.59 -5.34 6.95
N TYR A 5 10.72 -4.33 6.91
CA TYR A 5 9.54 -4.33 6.08
C TYR A 5 9.32 -2.94 5.50
N ASP A 6 8.67 -2.89 4.35
CA ASP A 6 8.31 -1.66 3.67
C ASP A 6 6.81 -1.41 3.88
N PRO A 7 6.40 -0.31 4.51
CA PRO A 7 4.98 -0.04 4.72
C PRO A 7 4.25 0.43 3.45
N ILE A 8 4.96 0.66 2.34
CA ILE A 8 4.35 1.12 1.09
C ILE A 8 3.94 -0.08 0.23
N PRO A 9 2.64 -0.21 -0.14
CA PRO A 9 2.19 -1.22 -1.11
C PRO A 9 2.97 -1.12 -2.43
N GLY A 10 3.43 -2.26 -2.95
CA GLY A 10 4.34 -2.33 -4.11
C GLY A 10 5.83 -2.09 -3.80
N GLY A 11 6.15 -1.63 -2.58
CA GLY A 11 7.51 -1.41 -2.11
C GLY A 11 8.19 -0.17 -2.68
N THR A 12 9.08 0.43 -1.90
CA THR A 12 9.93 1.57 -2.27
C THR A 12 11.13 1.18 -3.11
N GLY A 13 11.45 -0.12 -3.16
CA GLY A 13 12.70 -0.63 -3.73
C GLY A 13 13.92 -0.52 -2.80
N PHE A 14 13.78 0.02 -1.58
CA PHE A 14 14.90 0.12 -0.63
C PHE A 14 15.33 -1.23 -0.05
N LEU A 15 14.41 -2.17 0.20
CA LEU A 15 14.77 -3.48 0.75
C LEU A 15 15.73 -4.27 -0.17
N PRO A 16 15.48 -4.39 -1.50
CA PRO A 16 16.46 -4.97 -2.43
C PRO A 16 17.83 -4.28 -2.39
N LEU A 17 17.86 -2.94 -2.26
CA LEU A 17 19.10 -2.18 -2.16
C LEU A 17 19.85 -2.46 -0.85
N ILE A 18 19.13 -2.52 0.28
CA ILE A 18 19.70 -2.87 1.59
C ILE A 18 20.29 -4.27 1.54
N LEU A 19 19.59 -5.25 0.96
CA LEU A 19 20.11 -6.61 0.80
C LEU A 19 21.35 -6.64 -0.09
N LYS A 20 21.35 -5.88 -1.19
CA LYS A 20 22.50 -5.79 -2.11
C LYS A 20 23.75 -5.22 -1.45
N PHE A 21 23.59 -4.22 -0.58
CA PHE A 21 24.69 -3.50 0.08
C PHE A 21 24.79 -3.84 1.57
N TRP A 22 24.24 -4.99 2.00
CA TRP A 22 24.11 -5.32 3.42
C TRP A 22 25.46 -5.27 4.15
N SER A 23 26.46 -5.95 3.61
CA SER A 23 27.80 -5.99 4.19
C SER A 23 28.44 -4.60 4.28
N ASP A 24 28.29 -3.77 3.24
CA ASP A 24 28.85 -2.41 3.22
C ASP A 24 28.18 -1.52 4.27
N ILE A 25 26.86 -1.65 4.44
CA ILE A 25 26.09 -0.91 5.44
C ILE A 25 26.54 -1.30 6.86
N VAL A 26 26.62 -2.61 7.15
CA VAL A 26 27.01 -3.11 8.48
C VAL A 26 28.46 -2.74 8.79
N LEU A 27 29.38 -2.86 7.84
CA LEU A 27 30.77 -2.45 8.02
C LEU A 27 30.91 -0.94 8.25
N SER A 28 30.20 -0.12 7.47
CA SER A 28 30.22 1.33 7.64
C SER A 28 29.66 1.75 9.01
N ALA A 29 28.58 1.10 9.45
CA ALA A 29 28.02 1.31 10.79
C ALA A 29 29.01 0.89 11.88
N LYS A 30 29.65 -0.29 11.74
CA LYS A 30 30.68 -0.76 12.68
C LYS A 30 31.81 0.26 12.82
N VAL A 31 32.37 0.73 11.70
CA VAL A 31 33.45 1.73 11.70
C VAL A 31 33.02 3.02 12.39
N ALA A 32 31.82 3.53 12.09
CA ALA A 32 31.32 4.76 12.71
C ALA A 32 31.15 4.63 14.24
N ILE A 33 30.73 3.47 14.73
CA ILE A 33 30.57 3.18 16.16
C ILE A 33 31.92 2.97 16.84
N GLU A 34 32.84 2.25 16.18
CA GLU A 34 34.17 1.92 16.71
C GLU A 34 35.06 3.16 16.84
N GLN A 35 35.00 4.08 15.89
CA GLN A 35 35.78 5.32 15.90
C GLN A 35 35.24 6.39 16.85
N CYS A 36 34.08 6.17 17.47
CA CYS A 36 33.48 7.11 18.40
C CYS A 36 34.17 7.05 19.78
N ASP A 37 34.45 8.22 20.36
CA ASP A 37 35.18 8.41 21.62
C ASP A 37 34.28 8.50 22.87
N CYS A 38 32.96 8.34 22.71
CA CYS A 38 32.02 8.31 23.83
C CYS A 38 32.12 7.02 24.66
N GLU A 39 31.51 6.96 25.84
CA GLU A 39 31.48 5.76 26.69
C GLU A 39 30.38 4.78 26.22
N GLU A 40 29.10 5.10 26.47
CA GLU A 40 27.97 4.21 26.12
C GLU A 40 27.29 4.59 24.80
N ALA A 41 26.94 5.86 24.60
CA ALA A 41 26.30 6.34 23.38
C ALA A 41 26.33 7.88 23.32
N CYS A 42 26.37 8.44 22.11
CA CYS A 42 26.20 9.88 21.89
C CYS A 42 25.49 10.15 20.56
N TYR A 43 25.20 11.43 20.29
CA TYR A 43 24.55 11.88 19.05
C TYR A 43 25.41 11.69 17.78
N ASN A 44 26.70 11.39 17.92
CA ASN A 44 27.58 11.10 16.78
C ASN A 44 27.55 9.61 16.37
N CYS A 45 26.98 8.71 17.19
CA CYS A 45 26.97 7.28 16.90
C CYS A 45 25.57 6.64 16.98
N LEU A 46 24.95 6.61 18.17
CA LEU A 46 23.75 5.80 18.44
C LEU A 46 22.52 6.65 18.81
N LEU A 47 22.71 7.87 19.30
CA LEU A 47 21.59 8.70 19.76
C LEU A 47 21.05 9.57 18.61
N HIS A 48 19.73 9.64 18.49
CA HIS A 48 19.04 10.60 17.64
C HIS A 48 17.71 11.02 18.28
N TYR A 49 17.08 12.06 17.76
CA TYR A 49 15.84 12.58 18.34
C TYR A 49 14.73 11.50 18.45
N ARG A 50 14.58 10.69 17.39
CA ARG A 50 13.53 9.65 17.33
C ARG A 50 13.71 8.48 18.31
N ASN A 51 14.89 8.27 18.91
CA ASN A 51 15.13 7.19 19.88
C ASN A 51 15.32 7.71 21.31
N GLN A 52 14.97 8.97 21.59
CA GLN A 52 15.09 9.59 22.92
C GLN A 52 14.51 8.78 24.08
N PRO A 53 13.30 8.17 23.96
CA PRO A 53 12.77 7.33 25.04
C PRO A 53 13.65 6.12 25.39
N TYR A 54 14.50 5.69 24.45
CA TYR A 54 15.33 4.49 24.56
C TYR A 54 16.82 4.80 24.78
N HIS A 55 17.22 6.07 24.96
CA HIS A 55 18.64 6.45 25.15
C HIS A 55 19.32 5.68 26.28
N HIS A 56 18.58 5.39 27.36
CA HIS A 56 19.06 4.62 28.50
C HIS A 56 19.36 3.14 28.21
N LEU A 57 18.90 2.62 27.07
CA LEU A 57 19.14 1.24 26.62
C LEU A 57 20.30 1.14 25.62
N MET A 58 20.85 2.27 25.18
CA MET A 58 21.89 2.29 24.14
C MET A 58 23.24 1.93 24.75
N SER A 59 23.97 1.03 24.10
CA SER A 59 25.32 0.66 24.51
C SER A 59 26.21 0.39 23.31
N ARG A 60 27.37 1.05 23.27
CA ARG A 60 28.35 0.94 22.19
C ARG A 60 28.87 -0.48 22.05
N SER A 61 29.18 -1.12 23.17
CA SER A 61 29.70 -2.49 23.22
C SER A 61 28.69 -3.49 22.63
N GLN A 62 27.42 -3.37 23.02
CA GLN A 62 26.34 -4.23 22.49
C GLN A 62 26.07 -3.96 21.01
N ALA A 63 26.13 -2.70 20.58
CA ALA A 63 25.97 -2.35 19.18
C ALA A 63 27.09 -2.94 18.31
N LEU A 64 28.35 -2.88 18.76
CA LEU A 64 29.48 -3.50 18.06
C LEU A 64 29.33 -5.03 17.97
N ALA A 65 28.95 -5.69 19.07
CA ALA A 65 28.68 -7.13 19.08
C ALA A 65 27.57 -7.49 18.10
N LEU A 66 26.49 -6.70 18.07
CA LEU A 66 25.40 -6.90 17.11
C LEU A 66 25.86 -6.74 15.66
N MET A 67 26.73 -5.78 15.34
CA MET A 67 27.28 -5.63 13.98
C MET A 67 28.09 -6.87 13.57
N GLU A 68 28.83 -7.47 14.49
CA GLU A 68 29.59 -8.71 14.23
C GLU A 68 28.66 -9.89 13.96
N ASP A 69 27.57 -10.01 14.72
CA ASP A 69 26.54 -11.03 14.51
C ASP A 69 25.77 -10.86 13.20
N LEU A 70 25.66 -9.63 12.68
CA LEU A 70 24.93 -9.30 11.45
C LEU A 70 25.76 -9.40 10.17
N LEU A 71 27.10 -9.41 10.27
CA LEU A 71 28.01 -9.59 9.13
C LEU A 71 27.87 -10.94 8.41
N PRO A 72 27.78 -12.10 9.10
CA PRO A 72 27.48 -13.35 8.44
C PRO A 72 26.02 -13.32 7.97
N TRP A 73 25.83 -12.91 6.71
CA TRP A 73 24.53 -12.94 6.05
C TRP A 73 24.60 -13.81 4.81
N GLN A 74 23.62 -14.68 4.70
CA GLN A 74 23.32 -15.39 3.47
C GLN A 74 21.81 -15.32 3.26
N LYS A 75 21.41 -15.03 2.03
CA LYS A 75 20.02 -15.19 1.63
C LYS A 75 19.67 -16.68 1.69
N GLU A 76 18.78 -17.03 2.61
CA GLU A 76 18.32 -18.40 2.79
C GLU A 76 17.27 -18.76 1.72
N HIS A 77 16.21 -17.98 1.63
CA HIS A 77 15.16 -18.13 0.63
C HIS A 77 14.50 -16.78 0.36
N ASP A 78 13.88 -16.64 -0.81
CA ASP A 78 12.88 -15.60 -1.01
C ASP A 78 11.64 -15.96 -0.22
N ILE A 79 11.06 -14.97 0.47
CA ILE A 79 9.67 -15.10 0.93
C ILE A 79 8.83 -14.92 -0.32
N PRO A 80 8.17 -15.97 -0.84
CA PRO A 80 7.33 -15.81 -2.00
C PRO A 80 6.27 -14.78 -1.65
N PRO A 81 6.05 -13.78 -2.51
CA PRO A 81 4.93 -12.88 -2.30
C PRO A 81 3.66 -13.73 -2.19
N HIS A 82 2.95 -13.60 -1.07
CA HIS A 82 1.65 -14.22 -0.89
C HIS A 82 0.62 -13.40 -1.65
N TYR A 83 0.72 -13.42 -2.98
CA TYR A 83 -0.36 -12.97 -3.82
C TYR A 83 -1.49 -13.96 -3.62
N VAL A 84 -2.66 -13.48 -3.20
CA VAL A 84 -3.84 -14.31 -3.31
C VAL A 84 -4.14 -14.39 -4.81
N GLU A 85 -3.60 -15.42 -5.46
CA GLU A 85 -3.83 -15.69 -6.87
C GLU A 85 -5.33 -15.69 -7.09
N VAL A 86 -5.81 -14.71 -7.88
CA VAL A 86 -7.20 -14.71 -8.28
C VAL A 86 -7.32 -15.74 -9.40
N ASP A 87 -7.84 -16.92 -9.09
CA ASP A 87 -8.35 -17.86 -10.08
C ASP A 87 -9.56 -17.23 -10.76
N ILE A 88 -9.27 -16.38 -11.75
CA ILE A 88 -10.23 -15.84 -12.69
C ILE A 88 -10.10 -16.70 -13.95
N ASP A 89 -11.11 -17.51 -14.23
CA ASP A 89 -11.21 -18.32 -15.44
C ASP A 89 -10.94 -17.42 -16.67
N GLU A 90 -10.07 -17.86 -17.56
CA GLU A 90 -9.71 -17.11 -18.77
C GLU A 90 -10.92 -16.81 -19.66
N GLU A 91 -11.98 -17.64 -19.61
CA GLU A 91 -13.26 -17.39 -20.29
C GLU A 91 -13.98 -16.11 -19.83
N GLN A 92 -13.62 -15.56 -18.66
CA GLN A 92 -14.25 -14.36 -18.10
C GLN A 92 -13.57 -13.04 -18.51
N LEU A 93 -12.49 -13.13 -19.31
CA LEU A 93 -11.77 -11.97 -19.87
C LEU A 93 -12.64 -11.10 -20.80
N GLU A 94 -13.78 -11.62 -21.29
CA GLU A 94 -14.71 -10.90 -22.17
C GLU A 94 -15.84 -10.14 -21.44
N SER A 95 -15.98 -10.31 -20.12
CA SER A 95 -17.05 -9.62 -19.36
C SER A 95 -16.72 -8.16 -19.05
N PRO A 96 -17.73 -7.25 -18.98
CA PRO A 96 -17.51 -5.88 -18.56
C PRO A 96 -16.84 -5.82 -17.18
N ALA A 97 -15.92 -4.87 -16.99
CA ALA A 97 -15.10 -4.78 -15.77
C ALA A 97 -15.92 -4.69 -14.45
N GLU A 98 -17.16 -4.18 -14.49
CA GLU A 98 -18.09 -4.15 -13.34
C GLU A 98 -18.52 -5.56 -12.92
N GLU A 99 -18.90 -6.39 -13.88
CA GLU A 99 -19.34 -7.77 -13.63
C GLU A 99 -18.18 -8.60 -13.07
N ARG A 100 -16.98 -8.37 -13.61
CA ARG A 100 -15.75 -8.99 -13.09
C ARG A 100 -15.50 -8.61 -11.64
N PHE A 101 -15.62 -7.32 -11.29
CA PHE A 101 -15.42 -6.86 -9.92
C PHE A 101 -16.42 -7.48 -8.93
N LEU A 102 -17.70 -7.57 -9.29
CA LEU A 102 -18.71 -8.24 -8.47
C LEU A 102 -18.37 -9.70 -8.17
N LYS A 103 -17.96 -10.46 -9.19
CA LYS A 103 -17.55 -11.87 -9.04
C LYS A 103 -16.32 -12.00 -8.12
N ILE A 104 -15.37 -11.07 -8.22
CA ILE A 104 -14.19 -11.04 -7.35
C ILE A 104 -14.60 -10.86 -5.89
N LEU A 105 -15.50 -9.91 -5.61
CA LEU A 105 -16.01 -9.67 -4.26
C LEU A 105 -16.73 -10.90 -3.70
N GLU A 106 -17.59 -11.52 -4.51
CA GLU A 106 -18.33 -12.74 -4.12
C GLU A 106 -17.38 -13.90 -3.80
N LYS A 107 -16.42 -14.21 -4.68
CA LYS A 107 -15.42 -15.28 -4.47
C LYS A 107 -14.60 -15.06 -3.20
N ARG A 108 -14.36 -13.80 -2.82
CA ARG A 108 -13.56 -13.41 -1.65
C ARG A 108 -14.40 -13.24 -0.38
N GLY A 109 -15.71 -13.44 -0.45
CA GLY A 109 -16.61 -13.31 0.70
C GLY A 109 -16.84 -11.87 1.17
N PHE A 110 -16.58 -10.88 0.31
CA PHE A 110 -16.97 -9.50 0.61
C PHE A 110 -18.49 -9.35 0.53
N PRO A 111 -19.09 -8.44 1.33
CA PRO A 111 -20.51 -8.10 1.19
C PRO A 111 -20.81 -7.57 -0.21
N ALA A 112 -22.02 -7.80 -0.72
CA ALA A 112 -22.39 -7.29 -2.04
C ALA A 112 -22.53 -5.75 -2.00
N PRO A 113 -21.84 -5.00 -2.88
CA PRO A 113 -22.00 -3.56 -2.96
C PRO A 113 -23.29 -3.17 -3.70
N VAL A 114 -23.72 -1.93 -3.51
CA VAL A 114 -24.82 -1.32 -4.26
C VAL A 114 -24.30 -0.75 -5.58
N PRO A 115 -24.76 -1.23 -6.75
CA PRO A 115 -24.33 -0.70 -8.03
C PRO A 115 -24.95 0.67 -8.34
N GLN A 116 -24.27 1.47 -9.16
CA GLN A 116 -24.75 2.76 -9.70
C GLN A 116 -25.29 3.71 -8.62
N PHE A 117 -24.55 3.85 -7.52
CA PHE A 117 -25.00 4.61 -6.37
C PHE A 117 -24.82 6.12 -6.57
N GLU A 118 -25.94 6.86 -6.55
CA GLU A 118 -25.94 8.31 -6.72
C GLU A 118 -25.73 9.04 -5.38
N VAL A 119 -24.73 9.91 -5.34
CA VAL A 119 -24.43 10.76 -4.18
C VAL A 119 -24.68 12.23 -4.52
N VAL A 120 -25.59 12.86 -3.78
CA VAL A 120 -25.90 14.29 -3.90
C VAL A 120 -24.88 15.10 -3.11
N LEU A 121 -24.06 15.87 -3.82
CA LEU A 121 -22.95 16.67 -3.26
C LEU A 121 -23.37 18.08 -2.86
N GLY A 122 -24.56 18.52 -3.26
CA GLY A 122 -25.18 19.79 -2.85
C GLY A 122 -25.76 20.56 -4.04
N GLY A 123 -26.97 21.10 -3.87
CA GLY A 123 -27.71 21.73 -4.96
C GLY A 123 -27.99 20.73 -6.09
N THR A 124 -27.60 21.07 -7.31
CA THR A 124 -27.74 20.23 -8.52
C THR A 124 -26.53 19.33 -8.80
N GLN A 125 -25.50 19.36 -7.95
CA GLN A 125 -24.28 18.57 -8.17
C GLN A 125 -24.43 17.16 -7.59
N LYS A 126 -24.23 16.16 -8.45
CA LYS A 126 -24.27 14.75 -8.11
C LYS A 126 -23.11 13.99 -8.74
N THR A 127 -22.69 12.91 -8.10
CA THR A 127 -21.75 11.93 -8.63
C THR A 127 -22.40 10.55 -8.57
N ILE A 128 -22.13 9.71 -9.55
CA ILE A 128 -22.62 8.33 -9.60
C ILE A 128 -21.38 7.46 -9.51
N ALA A 129 -21.31 6.63 -8.47
CA ALA A 129 -20.26 5.64 -8.30
C ALA A 129 -20.70 4.32 -8.94
N ASP A 130 -19.75 3.57 -9.49
CA ASP A 130 -20.04 2.26 -10.10
C ASP A 130 -20.53 1.28 -9.03
N PHE A 131 -19.91 1.35 -7.84
CA PHE A 131 -20.33 0.60 -6.66
C PHE A 131 -20.24 1.45 -5.39
N ALA A 132 -21.03 1.11 -4.37
CA ALA A 132 -20.95 1.74 -3.05
C ALA A 132 -21.29 0.77 -1.92
N TYR A 133 -20.74 1.08 -0.74
CA TYR A 133 -21.23 0.56 0.54
C TYR A 133 -21.81 1.74 1.32
N PRO A 134 -23.13 2.00 1.24
CA PRO A 134 -23.74 3.20 1.81
C PRO A 134 -23.55 3.32 3.32
N ASP A 135 -23.65 2.19 4.03
CA ASP A 135 -23.54 2.15 5.49
C ASP A 135 -22.13 2.54 5.97
N GLN A 136 -21.10 2.06 5.27
CA GLN A 136 -19.69 2.36 5.54
C GLN A 136 -19.18 3.63 4.84
N ARG A 137 -20.07 4.30 4.08
CA ARG A 137 -19.79 5.48 3.24
C ARG A 137 -18.62 5.27 2.29
N ILE A 138 -18.57 4.13 1.61
CA ILE A 138 -17.52 3.83 0.62
C ILE A 138 -18.09 4.01 -0.78
N LEU A 139 -17.38 4.70 -1.65
CA LEU A 139 -17.67 4.84 -3.08
C LEU A 139 -16.54 4.23 -3.88
N ILE A 140 -16.87 3.38 -4.84
CA ILE A 140 -15.92 2.67 -5.68
C ILE A 140 -16.16 3.08 -7.12
N TYR A 141 -15.09 3.51 -7.79
CA TYR A 141 -15.09 3.89 -9.19
C TYR A 141 -14.15 2.98 -9.96
N ILE A 142 -14.62 2.36 -11.03
CA ILE A 142 -13.83 1.53 -11.93
C ILE A 142 -13.48 2.37 -13.17
N ASP A 143 -12.25 2.87 -13.24
CA ASP A 143 -11.81 3.77 -14.31
C ASP A 143 -11.54 2.96 -15.60
N GLY A 144 -12.45 3.06 -16.57
CA GLY A 144 -12.39 2.34 -17.85
C GLY A 144 -13.75 2.04 -18.50
N LEU A 145 -14.87 2.33 -17.83
CA LEU A 145 -16.21 1.86 -18.25
C LEU A 145 -17.25 2.90 -18.59
N SER A 146 -16.99 4.20 -18.40
CA SER A 146 -17.92 5.15 -19.00
C SER A 146 -17.60 5.21 -20.49
N GLU A 147 -18.41 4.50 -21.29
CA GLU A 147 -18.44 4.46 -22.76
C GLU A 147 -18.51 5.84 -23.46
N GLY A 148 -18.32 6.95 -22.71
CA GLY A 148 -18.17 8.31 -23.19
C GLY A 148 -16.94 9.07 -22.63
N ILE A 149 -15.92 8.40 -22.08
CA ILE A 149 -14.67 9.03 -21.60
C ILE A 149 -13.48 8.62 -22.48
N HIS A 150 -13.61 8.86 -23.79
CA HIS A 150 -12.43 9.22 -24.56
C HIS A 150 -12.07 10.68 -24.28
N GLY A 151 -11.01 10.86 -23.49
CA GLY A 151 -10.02 11.92 -23.75
C GLY A 151 -10.52 13.38 -23.72
N ASN A 152 -11.39 13.78 -22.79
CA ASN A 152 -11.58 15.21 -22.51
C ASN A 152 -10.96 15.58 -21.15
N PRO A 153 -9.77 16.23 -21.12
CA PRO A 153 -9.09 16.61 -19.87
C PRO A 153 -9.96 17.49 -18.94
N VAL A 154 -10.96 18.18 -19.51
CA VAL A 154 -11.93 19.01 -18.76
C VAL A 154 -12.88 18.15 -17.89
N ARG A 155 -13.30 16.97 -18.37
CA ARG A 155 -14.18 16.06 -17.59
C ARG A 155 -13.44 15.45 -16.40
N ARG A 156 -12.18 15.02 -16.60
CA ARG A 156 -11.34 14.44 -15.54
C ARG A 156 -11.09 15.42 -14.38
N GLN A 157 -10.90 16.71 -14.66
CA GLN A 157 -10.84 17.74 -13.62
C GLN A 157 -12.16 17.92 -12.88
N LYS A 158 -13.29 17.90 -13.60
CA LYS A 158 -14.62 18.02 -13.01
C LYS A 158 -14.95 16.83 -12.10
N ASP A 159 -14.62 15.61 -12.53
CA ASP A 159 -14.85 14.40 -11.75
C ASP A 159 -13.97 14.35 -10.51
N LYS A 160 -12.69 14.75 -10.63
CA LYS A 160 -11.80 14.90 -9.47
C LYS A 160 -12.36 15.88 -8.44
N LEU A 161 -12.96 16.98 -8.89
CA LEU A 161 -13.58 17.97 -7.99
C LEU A 161 -14.84 17.42 -7.32
N LEU A 162 -15.67 16.66 -8.03
CA LEU A 162 -16.87 16.03 -7.48
C LEU A 162 -16.49 14.95 -6.45
N ARG A 163 -15.48 14.14 -6.74
CA ARG A 163 -14.94 13.14 -5.81
C ARG A 163 -14.34 13.79 -4.55
N ALA A 164 -13.54 14.86 -4.71
CA ALA A 164 -13.04 15.62 -3.56
C ALA A 164 -14.17 16.16 -2.68
N LYS A 165 -15.29 16.60 -3.27
CA LYS A 165 -16.48 17.01 -2.50
C LYS A 165 -17.16 15.85 -1.78
N ALA A 166 -17.20 14.66 -2.38
CA ALA A 166 -17.71 13.46 -1.72
C ALA A 166 -16.85 13.09 -0.51
N GLN A 167 -15.52 13.19 -0.62
CA GLN A 167 -14.59 13.02 0.50
C GLN A 167 -14.86 14.02 1.63
N VAL A 168 -15.07 15.30 1.31
CA VAL A 168 -15.44 16.31 2.32
C VAL A 168 -16.76 15.98 3.03
N LYS A 169 -17.69 15.29 2.36
CA LYS A 169 -18.93 14.78 2.97
C LYS A 169 -18.74 13.51 3.82
N GLY A 170 -17.51 13.03 3.95
CA GLY A 170 -17.16 11.86 4.75
C GLY A 170 -17.30 10.53 4.00
N TYR A 171 -17.31 10.54 2.68
CA TYR A 171 -17.20 9.32 1.88
C TYR A 171 -15.74 8.93 1.65
N ARG A 172 -15.42 7.66 1.83
CA ARG A 172 -14.14 7.07 1.40
C ARG A 172 -14.25 6.69 -0.07
N ILE A 173 -13.25 7.06 -0.86
CA ILE A 173 -13.25 6.82 -2.31
C ILE A 173 -12.17 5.82 -2.66
N LEU A 174 -12.54 4.79 -3.42
CA LEU A 174 -11.65 3.79 -3.98
C LEU A 174 -11.73 3.86 -5.51
N GLU A 175 -10.64 4.21 -6.17
CA GLU A 175 -10.56 4.26 -7.64
C GLU A 175 -9.74 3.07 -8.12
N ILE A 176 -10.36 2.17 -8.88
CA ILE A 176 -9.75 0.95 -9.40
C ILE A 176 -9.64 1.10 -10.92
N PRO A 177 -8.43 1.23 -11.49
CA PRO A 177 -8.29 1.27 -12.94
C PRO A 177 -8.70 -0.09 -13.54
N ALA A 178 -9.34 -0.08 -14.72
CA ALA A 178 -9.79 -1.30 -15.37
C ALA A 178 -8.61 -2.24 -15.65
N GLU A 179 -7.41 -1.72 -15.92
CA GLU A 179 -6.19 -2.51 -16.08
C GLU A 179 -5.80 -3.24 -14.79
N ALA A 180 -6.06 -2.66 -13.61
CA ALA A 180 -5.81 -3.35 -12.34
C ALA A 180 -6.75 -4.55 -12.14
N LEU A 181 -7.94 -4.54 -12.74
CA LEU A 181 -8.80 -5.74 -12.75
C LEU A 181 -8.18 -6.85 -13.59
N HIS A 182 -7.35 -6.52 -14.59
CA HIS A 182 -6.67 -7.49 -15.46
C HIS A 182 -5.34 -7.98 -14.88
N ASP A 183 -4.65 -7.17 -14.09
CA ASP A 183 -3.42 -7.55 -13.41
C ASP A 183 -3.70 -8.45 -12.20
N LYS A 184 -3.60 -9.76 -12.44
CA LYS A 184 -3.87 -10.83 -11.46
C LYS A 184 -2.87 -10.88 -10.29
N LYS A 185 -1.74 -10.18 -10.34
CA LYS A 185 -0.63 -10.42 -9.40
C LYS A 185 -0.54 -9.42 -8.27
N THR A 186 -0.65 -8.11 -8.52
CA THR A 186 -0.30 -7.13 -7.47
C THR A 186 -1.36 -6.06 -7.29
N MET A 187 -1.83 -5.43 -8.37
CA MET A 187 -2.66 -4.22 -8.26
C MET A 187 -4.02 -4.48 -7.62
N LEU A 188 -4.74 -5.54 -8.05
CA LEU A 188 -6.07 -5.83 -7.52
C LEU A 188 -6.05 -6.18 -6.02
N ALA A 189 -5.01 -6.88 -5.57
CA ALA A 189 -4.86 -7.25 -4.17
C ALA A 189 -4.78 -6.02 -3.26
N ASP A 190 -3.99 -5.01 -3.65
CA ASP A 190 -3.86 -3.76 -2.91
C ASP A 190 -5.22 -3.05 -2.73
N TYR A 191 -6.04 -3.01 -3.78
CA TYR A 191 -7.38 -2.40 -3.70
C TYR A 191 -8.35 -3.19 -2.83
N LEU A 192 -8.25 -4.53 -2.84
CA LEU A 192 -9.07 -5.39 -1.98
C LEU A 192 -8.68 -5.27 -0.51
N ASP A 193 -7.39 -5.11 -0.20
CA ASP A 193 -6.91 -4.89 1.16
C ASP A 193 -7.40 -3.54 1.70
N ILE A 194 -7.28 -2.47 0.89
CA ILE A 194 -7.84 -1.15 1.24
C ILE A 194 -9.35 -1.24 1.47
N LEU A 195 -10.06 -2.00 0.62
CA LEU A 195 -11.50 -2.19 0.77
C LEU A 195 -11.83 -2.95 2.06
N SER A 196 -11.05 -3.97 2.41
CA SER A 196 -11.19 -4.71 3.66
C SER A 196 -11.03 -3.80 4.88
N ASP A 197 -10.00 -2.95 4.89
CA ASP A 197 -9.78 -1.96 5.94
C ASP A 197 -10.93 -0.96 6.04
N TYR A 198 -11.58 -0.62 4.92
CA TYR A 198 -12.71 0.29 4.93
C TYR A 198 -14.00 -0.35 5.45
N LEU A 199 -14.16 -1.66 5.29
CA LEU A 199 -15.32 -2.42 5.71
C LEU A 199 -15.26 -2.91 7.17
N ALA A 200 -14.06 -2.93 7.77
CA ALA A 200 -13.84 -3.18 9.19
C ALA A 200 -14.41 -2.06 10.09
#